data_AF-A0A447PL08-F1
#
_entry.id   AF-A0A447PL08-F1
#
_cell.length_a   1.000
_cell.length_b   1.000
_cell.length_c   1.000
_cell.angle_alpha   90.00
_cell.angle_beta   90.00
_cell.angle_gamma   90.00
#
_symmetry.space_group_name_H-M   'P 1'
#
loop_
_entity.id
_entity.type
_entity.pdbx_description
1 polymer ?
#
loop_
_entity_poly.entity_id
_entity_poly.type
_entity_poly.pdbx_seq_one_letter_code
_entity_poly.pdbx_strand_id
1 'polypeptide(L)' 'MMRPEEIYQRIEAKNWRHVWVVGDIHGCFSMLMKRLRECRFDPQQDLLVSVGDIIDRGPDSLGCLALLRESWMTAVSRQS' A
#
# COMPACT_ATOMS: atom_id res chain seq x y z
N MET A 1 -8.82 -6.11 -25.97
CA MET A 1 -9.64 -4.96 -25.54
C MET A 1 -10.07 -5.26 -24.11
N MET A 2 -9.35 -4.74 -23.10
CA MET A 2 -9.68 -4.97 -21.69
C MET A 2 -10.92 -4.16 -21.31
N ARG A 3 -11.79 -4.74 -20.48
CA ARG A 3 -12.99 -4.06 -20.00
C ARG A 3 -12.61 -3.04 -18.92
N PRO A 4 -13.25 -1.85 -18.88
CA PRO A 4 -12.92 -0.80 -17.91
C PRO A 4 -13.11 -1.23 -16.46
N GLU A 5 -13.92 -2.26 -16.20
CA GLU A 5 -14.13 -2.89 -14.89
C GLU A 5 -12.90 -3.65 -14.34
N GLU A 6 -11.85 -3.90 -15.13
CA GLU A 6 -10.61 -4.56 -14.67
C GLU A 6 -9.50 -3.59 -14.24
N ILE A 7 -9.70 -2.27 -14.35
CA ILE A 7 -8.68 -1.24 -14.07
C ILE A 7 -8.84 -0.64 -12.67
N TYR A 8 -10.02 -0.80 -12.05
CA TYR A 8 -10.36 -0.15 -10.79
C TYR A 8 -10.54 -1.15 -9.66
N GLN A 9 -9.74 -1.01 -8.61
CA GLN A 9 -9.94 -1.72 -7.35
C GLN A 9 -10.88 -0.91 -6.45
N ARG A 10 -12.00 -1.52 -6.03
CA ARG A 10 -12.89 -0.96 -5.01
C ARG A 10 -12.51 -1.46 -3.64
N ILE A 11 -12.41 -0.55 -2.68
CA ILE A 11 -12.19 -0.88 -1.28
C ILE A 11 -13.30 -0.26 -0.45
N GLU A 12 -13.94 -1.06 0.40
CA GLU A 12 -14.99 -0.59 1.30
C GLU A 12 -14.35 0.02 2.55
N ALA A 13 -14.20 1.35 2.56
CA ALA A 13 -13.61 2.08 3.67
C ALA A 13 -14.35 1.90 5.01
N LYS A 14 -15.64 1.52 4.98
CA LYS A 14 -16.45 1.27 6.18
C LYS A 14 -15.97 0.09 7.04
N ASN A 15 -15.17 -0.80 6.45
CA ASN A 15 -14.59 -1.96 7.15
C ASN A 15 -13.31 -1.60 7.90
N TRP A 16 -12.83 -0.36 7.77
CA TRP A 16 -11.58 0.12 8.35
C TRP A 16 -11.84 1.35 9.21
N ARG A 17 -11.11 1.47 10.30
CA ARG A 17 -11.14 2.61 11.22
C ARG A 17 -10.53 3.85 10.57
N HIS A 18 -9.31 3.73 10.02
CA HIS A 18 -8.67 4.79 9.26
C HIS A 18 -8.11 4.26 7.94
N VAL A 19 -8.18 5.09 6.90
CA VAL A 19 -7.56 4.81 5.60
C VAL A 19 -6.42 5.80 5.39
N TRP A 20 -5.21 5.28 5.29
CA TRP A 20 -3.98 6.03 5.09
C TRP A 20 -3.57 5.92 3.63
N VAL A 21 -3.25 7.05 3.00
CA VAL A 21 -2.78 7.07 1.61
C VAL A 21 -1.34 7.54 1.58
N VAL A 22 -0.46 6.75 0.97
CA VAL A 22 0.95 7.06 0.78
C VAL A 22 1.29 7.15 -0.70
N GLY A 23 2.04 8.19 -1.07
CA GLY A 23 2.58 8.35 -2.42
C GLY A 23 3.76 7.41 -2.69
N ASP A 24 4.68 7.85 -3.53
CA ASP A 24 5.85 7.05 -3.92
C ASP A 24 6.75 6.73 -2.72
N ILE A 25 6.99 5.43 -2.50
CA ILE A 25 7.83 4.95 -1.40
C ILE A 25 9.29 4.85 -1.84
N HIS A 26 9.58 4.64 -3.14
CA HIS A 26 10.93 4.53 -3.71
C HIS A 26 11.87 3.63 -2.87
N GLY A 27 11.38 2.49 -2.38
CA GLY A 27 12.18 1.56 -1.56
C GLY A 27 12.51 2.04 -0.13
N CYS A 28 12.00 3.18 0.33
CA CYS A 28 12.18 3.68 1.70
C CYS A 28 11.21 3.02 2.70
N PHE A 29 11.17 1.69 2.73
CA PHE A 29 10.28 0.90 3.57
C PHE A 29 10.44 1.20 5.07
N SER A 30 11.69 1.30 5.55
CA SER A 30 11.99 1.61 6.95
C SER A 30 11.42 2.96 7.39
N MET A 31 11.41 3.96 6.49
CA MET A 31 10.86 5.28 6.78
C MET A 31 9.33 5.24 6.86
N LEU A 32 8.69 4.50 5.96
CA LEU A 32 7.24 4.25 5.99
C LEU A 32 6.82 3.64 7.33
N MET A 33 7.47 2.54 7.74
CA MET A 33 7.15 1.87 9.02
C MET A 33 7.36 2.76 10.24
N LYS A 34 8.35 3.66 10.19
CA LYS A 34 8.56 4.65 11.26
C LYS A 34 7.40 5.64 11.33
N ARG A 35 6.97 6.18 10.19
CA ARG A 35 5.82 7.09 10.11
C ARG A 35 4.53 6.43 10.56
N LEU A 36 4.26 5.20 10.11
CA LEU A 36 3.08 4.44 10.55
C LEU A 36 3.06 4.23 12.06
N ARG A 37 4.22 3.92 12.67
CA ARG A 37 4.35 3.84 14.13
C ARG A 37 4.08 5.17 14.82
N GLU A 38 4.62 6.28 14.30
CA GLU A 38 4.33 7.63 14.81
C GLU A 38 2.84 7.98 14.73
N CYS A 39 2.17 7.55 13.66
CA CYS A 39 0.74 7.74 13.43
C CYS A 39 -0.16 6.77 14.21
N ARG A 40 0.42 5.84 15.00
CA ARG A 40 -0.31 4.77 15.70
C ARG A 40 -1.20 3.93 14.77
N PHE A 41 -0.68 3.62 13.58
CA PHE A 41 -1.33 2.75 12.60
C PHE A 41 -1.56 1.35 13.19
N ASP A 42 -2.79 0.85 13.11
CA ASP A 42 -3.17 -0.50 13.53
C ASP A 42 -3.45 -1.37 12.29
N PRO A 43 -2.59 -2.33 11.91
CA PRO A 43 -2.79 -3.18 10.74
C PRO A 43 -4.04 -4.08 10.82
N GLN A 44 -4.68 -4.22 11.99
CA GLN A 44 -5.92 -5.00 12.11
C GLN A 44 -7.17 -4.15 11.88
N GLN A 45 -7.06 -2.83 11.97
CA GLN A 45 -8.20 -1.90 11.90
C GLN A 45 -8.02 -0.80 10.86
N ASP A 46 -6.80 -0.50 10.44
CA ASP A 46 -6.48 0.56 9.50
C ASP A 46 -6.02 -0.03 8.17
N LEU A 47 -6.33 0.69 7.09
CA LEU A 47 -5.94 0.35 5.73
C LEU A 47 -4.84 1.29 5.27
N LEU A 48 -3.80 0.75 4.63
CA LEU A 48 -2.76 1.51 3.96
C LEU A 48 -2.90 1.35 2.44
N VAL A 49 -3.12 2.45 1.74
CA VAL A 49 -3.19 2.51 0.28
C VAL A 49 -1.96 3.23 -0.26
N SER A 50 -1.14 2.54 -1.04
CA SER A 50 -0.03 3.14 -1.78
C SER A 50 -0.46 3.44 -3.20
N VAL A 51 -0.31 4.69 -3.64
CA VAL A 51 -0.68 5.16 -4.98
C VAL A 51 0.52 5.35 -5.92
N GLY A 52 1.69 4.91 -5.49
CA GLY A 52 2.96 5.16 -6.18
C GLY A 52 3.83 3.91 -6.31
N ASP A 53 5.04 4.10 -6.83
CA ASP A 53 5.98 2.98 -7.00
C ASP A 53 6.53 2.52 -5.65
N ILE A 54 6.07 1.33 -5.24
CA ILE A 54 6.55 0.64 -4.03
C ILE A 54 7.92 0.01 -4.26
N ILE A 55 8.16 -0.45 -5.49
CA ILE A 55 9.34 -1.21 -5.88
C ILE A 55 10.08 -0.41 -6.93
N ASP A 56 10.97 0.46 -6.48
CA ASP A 56 11.98 1.03 -7.35
C ASP A 56 13.34 0.46 -6.94
N ARG A 57 13.81 -0.55 -7.69
CA ARG A 57 15.17 -1.17 -7.76
C ARG A 57 16.04 -1.14 -6.48
N GLY A 58 15.43 -1.18 -5.30
CA GLY A 58 16.10 -1.05 -4.01
C GLY A 58 16.33 -2.41 -3.34
N PRO A 59 17.34 -2.53 -2.48
CA PRO A 59 17.68 -3.79 -1.79
C PRO A 59 16.58 -4.32 -0.86
N ASP A 60 15.56 -3.50 -0.51
CA ASP A 60 14.44 -3.85 0.38
C ASP A 60 13.17 -4.35 -0.35
N SER A 61 13.28 -4.68 -1.64
CA SER A 61 12.15 -5.15 -2.47
C SER A 61 11.39 -6.34 -1.86
N LEU A 62 12.08 -7.22 -1.13
CA LEU A 62 11.49 -8.37 -0.45
C LEU A 62 10.55 -7.97 0.70
N GLY A 63 10.90 -6.94 1.48
CA GLY A 63 10.06 -6.45 2.57
C GLY A 63 8.77 -5.83 2.03
N CYS A 64 8.89 -4.99 0.99
CA CYS A 64 7.74 -4.44 0.28
C CYS A 64 6.83 -5.51 -0.32
N LEU A 65 7.39 -6.58 -0.90
CA LEU A 65 6.63 -7.71 -1.44
C LEU A 65 5.85 -8.46 -0.38
N ALA A 66 6.43 -8.68 0.82
CA ALA A 66 5.73 -9.32 1.92
C ALA A 66 4.51 -8.48 2.36
N LEU A 67 4.68 -7.17 2.40
CA LEU A 67 3.61 -6.21 2.73
C LEU A 67 2.49 -6.14 1.71
N LEU A 68 2.81 -6.26 0.43
CA LEU A 68 1.80 -6.35 -0.63
C LEU A 68 0.89 -7.59 -0.48
N ARG A 69 1.30 -8.59 0.30
CA ARG A 69 0.49 -9.78 0.59
C ARG A 69 -0.36 -9.63 1.84
N GLU A 70 -0.17 -8.56 2.60
CA GLU A 70 -0.95 -8.28 3.79
C GLU A 70 -2.33 -7.74 3.42
N SER A 71 -3.37 -8.16 4.15
CA SER A 71 -4.77 -7.77 3.89
C SER A 71 -5.05 -6.29 4.12
N TRP A 72 -4.24 -5.63 4.94
CA TRP A 72 -4.36 -4.23 5.34
C TRP A 72 -3.56 -3.28 4.45
N MET A 73 -2.85 -3.79 3.45
CA MET A 73 -2.10 -2.97 2.49
C MET A 73 -2.63 -3.19 1.07
N THR A 74 -2.85 -2.10 0.36
CA THR A 74 -3.22 -2.12 -1.06
C THR A 74 -2.29 -1.21 -1.82
N ALA A 75 -1.86 -1.66 -2.99
CA ALA A 75 -1.02 -0.89 -3.89
C ALA A 75 -1.71 -0.71 -5.23
N VAL A 76 -1.75 0.54 -5.68
CA VAL A 76 -2.24 0.91 -6.99
C VAL A 76 -1.01 1.12 -7.88
N SER A 77 -0.39 0.04 -8.33
CA SER A 77 0.59 0.13 -9.42
C SER A 77 -0.11 -0.13 -10.75
N ARG A 78 0.27 0.60 -11.81
CA ARG A 78 -0.10 0.20 -13.16
C ARG A 78 0.61 -1.11 -13.46
N GLN A 79 -0.10 -2.23 -13.43
CA GLN A 79 0.28 -3.35 -14.27
C GLN A 79 0.10 -2.88 -15.73
N SER A 80 1.17 -2.37 -16.33
CA SER A 80 1.29 -2.27 -17.80
C SER A 80 1.84 -3.57 -18.35
#